data_AF-A0A969WNF3-F1
#
_entry.id   AF-A0A969WNF3-F1
#
_cell.length_a   1.000
_cell.length_b   1.000
_cell.length_c   1.000
_cell.angle_alpha   90.00
_cell.angle_beta   90.00
_cell.angle_gamma   90.00
#
_symmetry.space_group_name_H-M   'P 1'
#
loop_
_entity.id
_entity.type
_entity.pdbx_description
1 polymer ?
#
loop_
_entity_poly.entity_id
_entity_poly.type
_entity_poly.pdbx_seq_one_letter_code
_entity_poly.pdbx_strand_id
1 'polypeptide(L)'
;MNKQITDKTMCLLTMDGIEIWITKEQAEKINKIVQDKNNRFIKIGDERINSHSISGIYTGERIRHLRRIKQGWWQCEACGRWHPRGEQCGCQGGKF
;
A
#
# COMPACT_ATOMS: atom_id res chain seq x y z
N MET A 1 -21.95 -16.11 18.16
CA MET A 1 -21.50 -14.89 17.47
C MET A 1 -20.28 -15.22 16.61
N ASN A 2 -20.48 -15.47 15.32
CA ASN A 2 -19.36 -15.66 14.39
C ASN A 2 -18.71 -14.31 14.13
N LYS A 3 -17.55 -14.05 14.76
CA LYS A 3 -16.68 -12.94 14.37
C LYS A 3 -16.09 -13.30 13.00
N GLN A 4 -16.71 -12.84 11.92
CA GLN A 4 -16.04 -12.83 10.62
C GLN A 4 -14.83 -11.90 10.74
N ILE A 5 -13.64 -12.51 10.82
CA ILE A 5 -12.39 -11.80 10.63
C ILE A 5 -12.44 -11.28 9.20
N THR A 6 -12.67 -9.98 9.03
CA THR A 6 -12.63 -9.36 7.72
C THR A 6 -11.16 -9.19 7.36
N ASP A 7 -10.62 -10.10 6.55
CA ASP A 7 -9.24 -10.09 6.07
C ASP A 7 -8.99 -8.93 5.09
N LYS A 8 -8.92 -7.71 5.64
CA LYS A 8 -8.49 -6.51 4.94
C LYS A 8 -6.97 -6.54 4.77
N THR A 9 -6.51 -7.26 3.76
CA THR A 9 -5.09 -7.51 3.47
C THR A 9 -4.50 -6.55 2.43
N MET A 10 -5.36 -5.77 1.76
CA MET A 10 -5.00 -4.85 0.69
C MET A 10 -5.25 -3.40 1.13
N CYS A 11 -4.49 -2.48 0.55
CA CYS A 11 -4.61 -1.05 0.82
C CYS A 11 -4.75 -0.30 -0.49
N LEU A 12 -5.84 0.46 -0.63
CA LEU A 12 -5.97 1.48 -1.65
C LEU A 12 -5.31 2.75 -1.13
N LEU A 13 -4.35 3.28 -1.88
CA LEU A 13 -3.64 4.51 -1.57
C LEU A 13 -4.11 5.60 -2.52
N THR A 14 -4.51 6.75 -1.98
CA THR A 14 -4.82 7.94 -2.78
C THR A 14 -3.58 8.80 -3.01
N MET A 15 -3.63 9.69 -4.00
CA MET A 15 -2.56 10.66 -4.25
C MET A 15 -2.31 11.59 -3.05
N ASP A 16 -3.34 11.87 -2.28
CA ASP A 16 -3.26 12.68 -1.05
C ASP A 16 -2.66 11.90 0.15
N GLY A 17 -2.32 10.63 -0.06
CA GLY A 17 -1.73 9.76 0.96
C GLY A 17 -2.75 9.13 1.92
N ILE A 18 -4.03 9.14 1.59
CA ILE A 18 -5.06 8.45 2.36
C ILE A 18 -4.96 6.95 2.10
N GLU A 19 -4.90 6.17 3.17
CA GLU A 19 -4.82 4.70 3.13
C GLU A 19 -6.15 4.07 3.52
N ILE A 20 -6.74 3.32 2.60
CA ILE A 20 -8.04 2.65 2.80
C ILE A 20 -7.84 1.16 2.71
N TRP A 21 -8.00 0.49 3.85
CA TRP A 21 -7.83 -0.95 3.99
C TRP A 21 -9.08 -1.69 3.51
N ILE A 22 -8.87 -2.53 2.50
CA ILE A 22 -9.92 -3.23 1.76
C ILE A 22 -9.59 -4.72 1.67
N THR A 23 -10.60 -5.54 1.43
CA THR A 23 -10.43 -6.97 1.16
C THR A 23 -9.89 -7.20 -0.25
N LYS A 24 -9.37 -8.39 -0.51
CA LYS A 24 -8.93 -8.79 -1.86
C LYS A 24 -10.06 -8.72 -2.88
N GLU A 25 -11.26 -9.17 -2.51
CA GLU A 25 -12.45 -9.09 -3.37
C GLU A 25 -12.83 -7.64 -3.73
N GLN A 26 -12.73 -6.72 -2.76
CA GLN A 26 -12.94 -5.30 -3.01
C GLN A 26 -11.88 -4.75 -3.97
N ALA A 27 -10.60 -5.11 -3.78
CA ALA A 27 -9.53 -4.70 -4.67
C ALA A 27 -9.75 -5.15 -6.12
N GLU A 28 -10.19 -6.39 -6.33
CA GLU A 28 -10.50 -6.92 -7.66
C GLU A 28 -11.67 -6.17 -8.33
N LYS A 29 -12.73 -5.86 -7.56
CA LYS A 29 -13.85 -5.04 -8.06
C LYS A 29 -13.39 -3.65 -8.46
N ILE A 30 -12.57 -3.01 -7.61
CA ILE A 30 -12.05 -1.67 -7.88
C ILE A 30 -11.15 -1.68 -9.11
N ASN A 31 -10.26 -2.67 -9.27
CA ASN A 31 -9.40 -2.79 -10.44
C ASN A 31 -10.20 -2.82 -11.75
N LYS A 32 -11.31 -3.55 -11.79
CA LYS A 32 -12.19 -3.58 -12.96
C LYS A 32 -12.83 -2.21 -13.23
N ILE A 33 -13.24 -1.50 -12.18
CA ILE A 33 -13.87 -0.18 -12.30
C ILE A 33 -12.84 0.88 -12.76
N VAL A 34 -11.62 0.84 -12.24
CA VAL A 34 -10.54 1.77 -12.61
C VAL A 34 -10.06 1.55 -14.05
N GLN A 35 -10.10 0.31 -14.55
CA GLN A 35 -9.79 0.02 -15.96
C GLN A 35 -10.84 0.58 -16.93
N ASP A 36 -12.09 0.71 -16.49
CA ASP A 36 -13.15 1.37 -17.26
C ASP A 36 -13.03 2.89 -17.10
N LYS A 37 -12.47 3.52 -18.14
CA LYS A 37 -12.16 4.97 -18.19
C LYS A 37 -13.37 5.89 -17.99
N ASN A 38 -14.60 5.36 -18.02
CA ASN A 38 -15.82 6.16 -17.85
C ASN A 38 -16.20 6.39 -16.38
N ASN A 39 -15.68 5.58 -15.45
CA ASN A 39 -16.08 5.65 -14.05
C ASN A 39 -15.26 6.68 -13.29
N ARG A 40 -15.87 7.83 -12.96
CA ARG A 40 -15.22 8.90 -12.19
C ARG A 40 -15.22 8.67 -10.68
N PHE A 41 -16.14 7.88 -10.15
CA PHE A 41 -16.29 7.67 -8.70
C PHE A 41 -16.52 6.22 -8.35
N ILE A 42 -15.93 5.78 -7.24
CA ILE A 42 -16.02 4.42 -6.71
C ILE A 42 -16.56 4.51 -5.29
N LYS A 43 -17.55 3.67 -4.96
CA LYS A 43 -18.08 3.56 -3.59
C LYS A 43 -17.32 2.45 -2.84
N ILE A 44 -16.76 2.77 -1.68
CA ILE A 44 -16.07 1.83 -0.79
C ILE A 44 -16.65 2.01 0.61
N GLY A 45 -17.41 1.02 1.09
CA GLY A 45 -18.22 1.20 2.31
C GLY A 45 -19.22 2.34 2.13
N ASP A 46 -19.17 3.34 3.01
CA ASP A 46 -20.02 4.54 2.94
C ASP A 46 -19.34 5.72 2.23
N GLU A 47 -18.09 5.58 1.82
CA GLU A 47 -17.32 6.64 1.18
C GLU A 47 -17.40 6.57 -0.35
N ARG A 48 -17.28 7.73 -1.00
CA ARG A 48 -17.13 7.87 -2.45
C ARG A 48 -15.81 8.53 -2.76
N ILE A 49 -15.03 7.89 -3.60
CA ILE A 49 -13.67 8.32 -3.93
C ILE A 49 -13.59 8.51 -5.43
N ASN A 50 -12.88 9.55 -5.87
CA ASN A 50 -12.59 9.75 -7.28
C ASN A 50 -11.64 8.65 -7.76
N SER A 51 -11.96 7.98 -8.86
CA SER A 51 -11.07 6.96 -9.44
C SER A 51 -9.71 7.54 -9.85
N HIS A 52 -9.67 8.80 -10.27
CA HIS A 52 -8.45 9.50 -10.66
C HIS A 52 -7.56 9.84 -9.47
N SER A 53 -8.11 9.92 -8.25
CA SER A 53 -7.31 10.15 -7.04
C SER A 53 -6.65 8.89 -6.50
N ILE A 54 -6.90 7.73 -7.10
CA ILE A 54 -6.29 6.47 -6.70
C ILE A 54 -4.86 6.43 -7.25
N SER A 55 -3.87 6.45 -6.36
CA SER A 55 -2.47 6.25 -6.72
C SER A 55 -2.19 4.77 -7.04
N GLY A 56 -2.84 3.85 -6.31
CA GLY A 56 -2.74 2.42 -6.57
C GLY A 56 -3.37 1.58 -5.48
N ILE A 57 -3.41 0.27 -5.72
CA ILE A 57 -3.79 -0.74 -4.72
C ILE A 57 -2.56 -1.61 -4.44
N TYR A 58 -2.22 -1.74 -3.16
CA TYR A 58 -1.00 -2.37 -2.69
C TYR A 58 -1.32 -3.46 -1.67
N THR A 59 -0.41 -4.42 -1.51
CA THR A 59 -0.46 -5.35 -0.37
C THR A 59 -0.07 -4.61 0.91
N GLY A 60 -0.54 -5.08 2.06
CA GLY A 60 -0.14 -4.51 3.35
C GLY A 60 1.39 -4.52 3.57
N GLU A 61 2.09 -5.53 3.04
CA GLU A 61 3.55 -5.57 3.06
C GLU A 61 4.18 -4.43 2.26
N ARG A 62 3.66 -4.15 1.07
CA ARG A 62 4.17 -3.06 0.24
C ARG A 62 3.93 -1.69 0.88
N ILE A 63 2.80 -1.48 1.56
CA ILE A 63 2.57 -0.24 2.33
C ILE A 63 3.57 -0.09 3.47
N ARG A 64 3.87 -1.17 4.22
CA ARG A 64 4.89 -1.11 5.27
C ARG A 64 6.26 -0.74 4.70
N HIS A 65 6.61 -1.28 3.54
CA HIS A 65 7.83 -0.91 2.81
C HIS A 65 7.82 0.59 2.46
N LEU A 66 6.76 1.09 1.82
CA LEU A 66 6.64 2.50 1.42
C LEU A 66 6.71 3.46 2.63
N ARG A 67 6.10 3.10 3.75
CA ARG A 67 6.18 3.86 5.01
C ARG A 67 7.60 3.96 5.53
N ARG A 68 8.37 2.86 5.51
CA ARG A 68 9.78 2.84 5.92
C ARG A 68 10.64 3.75 5.04
N ILE A 69 10.49 3.65 3.72
CA ILE A 69 11.17 4.56 2.77
C ILE A 69 10.80 6.03 3.07
N LYS A 70 9.51 6.34 3.25
CA LYS A 70 9.05 7.70 3.58
C LYS A 70 9.64 8.22 4.89
N GLN A 71 9.90 7.33 5.85
CA GLN A 71 10.57 7.64 7.12
C GLN A 71 12.11 7.73 6.99
N GLY A 72 12.67 7.57 5.79
CA GLY A 72 14.10 7.64 5.54
C GLY A 72 14.86 6.35 5.87
N TRP A 73 14.16 5.25 6.13
CA TRP A 73 14.81 3.95 6.27
C TRP A 73 15.15 3.39 4.89
N TRP A 74 16.25 2.64 4.82
CA TRP A 74 16.69 1.95 3.62
C TRP A 74 16.77 0.45 3.91
N GLN A 75 16.53 -0.38 2.89
CA GLN A 75 16.67 -1.82 2.99
C GLN A 75 18.00 -2.23 2.38
N CYS A 76 18.82 -2.93 3.15
CA CYS A 76 20.07 -3.45 2.64
C CYS A 76 19.82 -4.59 1.64
N GLU A 77 20.34 -4.46 0.42
CA GLU A 77 20.22 -5.47 -0.62
C GLU A 77 20.90 -6.80 -0.26
N ALA A 78 22.01 -6.74 0.48
CA ALA A 78 22.80 -7.93 0.83
C ALA A 78 22.18 -8.77 1.96
N CYS A 79 21.60 -8.14 2.99
CA CYS A 79 21.07 -8.85 4.16
C CYS A 79 19.55 -8.73 4.35
N GLY A 80 18.87 -7.93 3.52
CA GLY A 80 17.42 -7.71 3.57
C GLY A 80 16.93 -6.92 4.78
N ARG A 81 17.82 -6.49 5.68
CA ARG A 81 17.46 -5.74 6.90
C ARG A 81 17.20 -4.28 6.59
N TRP A 82 16.35 -3.68 7.40
CA TRP A 82 16.03 -2.27 7.35
C TRP A 82 16.90 -1.50 8.31
N HIS A 83 17.51 -0.42 7.82
CA HIS A 83 18.40 0.44 8.59
C HIS A 83 17.88 1.88 8.57
N PRO A 84 18.09 2.65 9.65
CA PRO A 84 17.75 4.07 9.71
C PRO A 84 18.70 4.89 8.82
N ARG A 85 18.31 6.15 8.60
CA ARG A 85 19.12 7.04 7.77
C ARG A 85 20.47 7.35 8.43
N GLY A 86 21.58 7.17 7.72
CA GLY A 86 22.94 7.42 8.19
C GLY A 86 23.67 6.21 8.79
N GLU A 87 22.98 5.09 9.04
CA GLU A 87 23.62 3.87 9.55
C GLU A 87 24.26 3.05 8.42
N GLN A 88 25.50 2.59 8.59
CA GLN A 88 26.15 1.68 7.66
C GLN A 88 25.81 0.22 8.02
N CYS A 89 25.40 -0.58 7.04
CA CYS A 89 25.30 -2.02 7.28
C CYS A 89 26.71 -2.62 7.29
N GLY A 90 27.07 -3.31 8.38
CA GLY A 90 28.32 -4.07 8.48
C GLY A 90 28.39 -5.32 7.58
N CYS A 91 27.45 -5.49 6.65
CA CYS A 91 27.44 -6.55 5.67
C CYS A 91 28.35 -6.16 4.49
N GLN A 92 29.19 -7.10 4.03
CA GLN A 92 30.09 -6.89 2.88
C GLN A 92 29.26 -6.52 1.64
N GLY A 93 29.18 -5.22 1.32
CA GLY A 93 28.47 -4.70 0.15
C GLY A 93 27.20 -3.88 0.43
N GLY A 94 26.79 -3.69 1.69
CA GLY A 94 25.66 -2.81 2.02
C GLY A 94 26.04 -1.34 1.85
N LYS A 95 25.66 -0.72 0.72
CA LYS A 95 25.83 0.72 0.49
C LYS A 95 24.57 1.49 0.86
N PHE A 96 24.81 2.72 1.31
CA PHE A 96 23.82 3.73 1.68
C PHE A 96 23.21 4.40 0.44
#